data_AF-A0A914V9S6-F1
#
_entry.id   AF-A0A914V9S6-F1
#
_cell.length_a   1.000
_cell.length_b   1.000
_cell.length_c   1.000
_cell.angle_alpha   90.00
_cell.angle_beta   90.00
_cell.angle_gamma   90.00
#
_symmetry.space_group_name_H-M   'P 1'
#
loop_
_entity.id
_entity.type
_entity.pdbx_description
1 polymer ?
#
loop_
_entity_poly.entity_id
_entity_poly.type
_entity_poly.pdbx_seq_one_letter_code
_entity_poly.pdbx_strand_id
1 'polypeptide(L)'
;MTNRNLFNRLYHSMFIHGMRGLVEPMTTMKMTEREMLAFNLIILYSSQNAIDLGLDQQNALIKARNEVLDDLHQYYCDSNIEDGEIRLGNLILLVPAVL
;
A
#
# COMPACT_ATOMS: atom_id res chain seq x y z
N MET A 1 -36.22 -10.58 -8.22
CA MET A 1 -35.74 -9.26 -7.75
C MET A 1 -34.95 -9.29 -6.43
N THR A 2 -34.90 -10.42 -5.71
CA THR A 2 -34.28 -10.56 -4.38
C THR A 2 -32.75 -10.61 -4.37
N ASN A 3 -32.13 -10.99 -5.49
CA ASN A 3 -30.68 -11.28 -5.55
C ASN A 3 -29.79 -10.02 -5.59
N ARG A 4 -30.29 -8.94 -6.22
CA ARG A 4 -29.55 -7.67 -6.37
C ARG A 4 -29.37 -6.93 -5.04
N ASN A 5 -30.36 -7.01 -4.16
CA ASN A 5 -30.31 -6.39 -2.82
C ASN A 5 -29.35 -7.14 -1.88
N LEU A 6 -29.27 -8.48 -2.00
CA LEU A 6 -28.32 -9.28 -1.24
C LEU A 6 -26.88 -9.01 -1.71
N PHE A 7 -26.67 -9.00 -3.03
CA PHE A 7 -25.37 -8.67 -3.62
C PHE A 7 -24.88 -7.29 -3.21
N ASN A 8 -25.72 -6.26 -3.27
CA ASN A 8 -25.36 -4.91 -2.85
C ASN A 8 -25.00 -4.83 -1.36
N ARG A 9 -25.70 -5.57 -0.50
CA ARG A 9 -25.38 -5.62 0.95
C ARG A 9 -24.06 -6.32 1.23
N LEU A 10 -23.80 -7.44 0.55
CA LEU A 10 -22.54 -8.18 0.70
C LEU A 10 -21.36 -7.36 0.18
N TYR A 11 -21.49 -6.76 -1.00
CA TYR A 11 -20.46 -5.89 -1.57
C TYR A 11 -20.16 -4.69 -0.67
N HIS A 12 -21.20 -4.02 -0.15
CA HIS A 12 -21.05 -2.91 0.78
C HIS A 12 -20.33 -3.34 2.07
N SER A 13 -20.70 -4.49 2.64
CA SER A 13 -20.05 -5.04 3.82
C SER A 13 -18.57 -5.36 3.58
N MET A 14 -18.24 -5.99 2.45
CA MET A 14 -16.85 -6.30 2.08
C MET A 14 -16.04 -5.03 1.86
N PHE A 15 -16.60 -4.03 1.17
CA PHE A 15 -15.97 -2.75 0.95
C PHE A 15 -15.67 -2.02 2.27
N ILE A 16 -16.65 -1.93 3.17
CA ILE A 16 -16.47 -1.32 4.50
C ILE A 16 -15.36 -2.05 5.29
N HIS A 17 -15.35 -3.37 5.24
CA HIS A 17 -14.35 -4.17 5.94
C HIS A 17 -12.94 -3.95 5.37
N GLY A 18 -12.78 -3.95 4.05
CA GLY A 18 -11.51 -3.65 3.39
C GLY A 18 -11.01 -2.23 3.70
N MET A 19 -11.91 -1.24 3.62
CA MET A 19 -11.57 0.15 3.96
C MET A 19 -11.15 0.30 5.42
N ARG A 20 -11.82 -0.39 6.36
CA ARG A 20 -11.39 -0.39 7.78
C ARG A 20 -10.02 -1.01 7.96
N GLY A 21 -9.75 -2.12 7.27
CA GLY A 21 -8.45 -2.79 7.28
C GLY A 21 -7.29 -1.91 6.79
N LEU A 22 -7.57 -0.85 6.03
CA LEU A 22 -6.59 0.13 5.57
C LEU A 22 -6.55 1.39 6.45
N VAL A 23 -7.72 2.01 6.67
CA VAL A 23 -7.82 3.32 7.32
C VAL A 23 -7.45 3.25 8.81
N GLU A 24 -7.84 2.19 9.52
CA GLU A 24 -7.56 2.06 10.94
C GLU A 24 -6.04 1.95 11.23
N PRO A 25 -5.26 1.08 10.54
CA PRO A 25 -3.81 1.07 10.69
C PRO A 25 -3.13 2.39 10.30
N MET A 26 -3.51 3.00 9.17
CA MET A 26 -2.91 4.27 8.72
C MET A 26 -3.14 5.39 9.74
N THR A 27 -4.34 5.45 10.34
CA THR A 27 -4.67 6.42 11.38
C THR A 27 -3.89 6.15 12.67
N THR A 28 -3.81 4.87 13.08
CA THR A 28 -3.10 4.44 14.29
C THR A 28 -1.61 4.75 14.20
N MET A 29 -1.00 4.52 13.04
CA MET A 29 0.39 4.86 12.76
C MET A 29 0.63 6.36 12.63
N LYS A 30 -0.43 7.19 12.56
CA LYS A 30 -0.34 8.62 12.21
C LYS A 30 0.46 8.80 10.92
N MET A 31 0.04 8.09 9.86
CA MET A 31 0.76 8.12 8.59
C MET A 31 0.88 9.56 8.07
N THR A 32 2.10 9.97 7.77
CA THR A 32 2.40 11.32 7.28
C THR A 32 2.11 11.44 5.79
N GLU A 33 2.03 12.67 5.27
CA GLU A 33 1.87 12.91 3.83
C GLU A 33 3.00 12.30 3.00
N ARG A 34 4.23 12.34 3.52
CA ARG A 34 5.41 11.75 2.86
C ARG A 34 5.29 10.23 2.78
N GLU A 35 4.86 9.59 3.86
CA GLU A 35 4.62 8.14 3.90
C GLU A 35 3.47 7.74 3.00
N MET A 36 2.40 8.54 2.94
CA MET A 36 1.29 8.35 2.03
C MET A 36 1.76 8.40 0.56
N LEU A 37 2.62 9.35 0.22
CA LEU A 37 3.20 9.45 -1.12
C LEU A 37 4.04 8.22 -1.45
N ALA A 38 4.94 7.81 -0.54
CA ALA A 38 5.75 6.62 -0.73
C ALA A 38 4.89 5.36 -0.87
N PHE A 39 3.85 5.21 -0.05
CA PHE A 39 2.89 4.12 -0.13
C PHE A 39 2.18 4.06 -1.50
N ASN A 40 1.72 5.21 -2.00
CA ASN A 40 1.11 5.30 -3.33
C ASN A 40 2.08 4.91 -4.45
N LEU A 41 3.35 5.33 -4.37
CA LEU A 41 4.38 4.95 -5.34
C LEU A 41 4.69 3.44 -5.29
N ILE A 42 4.74 2.86 -4.09
CA ILE A 42 4.93 1.41 -3.90
C ILE A 42 3.79 0.62 -4.56
N ILE A 43 2.54 1.08 -4.43
CA ILE A 43 1.38 0.47 -5.08
C ILE A 43 1.46 0.65 -6.61
N LEU A 44 1.78 1.86 -7.07
CA LEU A 44 1.89 2.20 -8.49
C LEU A 44 2.94 1.34 -9.20
N TYR A 45 4.08 1.10 -8.54
CA TYR A 45 5.16 0.28 -9.07
C TYR A 45 5.01 -1.22 -8.77
N SER A 46 3.82 -1.66 -8.32
CA SER A 46 3.53 -3.08 -8.17
C SER A 46 3.37 -3.75 -9.54
N SER A 47 4.29 -4.65 -9.88
CA SER A 47 4.25 -5.42 -11.13
C SER A 47 3.04 -6.35 -11.23
N GLN A 48 2.38 -6.68 -10.10
CA GLN A 48 1.19 -7.54 -10.07
C GLN A 48 -0.03 -6.91 -10.76
N ASN A 49 -0.09 -5.58 -10.84
CA ASN A 49 -1.20 -4.85 -11.47
C ASN A 49 -1.03 -4.70 -12.98
N ALA A 50 0.14 -5.04 -13.51
CA ALA A 50 0.51 -4.68 -14.86
C ALA A 50 0.29 -5.87 -15.82
N ILE A 51 -0.94 -5.98 -16.30
CA ILE A 51 -1.32 -6.91 -17.36
C ILE A 51 -0.55 -6.48 -18.63
N ASP A 52 0.10 -7.43 -19.31
CA ASP A 52 0.83 -7.26 -20.57
C ASP A 52 2.16 -6.49 -20.55
N LEU A 53 2.84 -6.38 -19.39
CA LEU A 53 4.23 -5.88 -19.37
C LEU A 53 5.25 -6.96 -19.73
N GLY A 54 6.22 -6.61 -20.58
CA GLY A 54 7.41 -7.41 -20.82
C GLY A 54 8.35 -7.44 -19.60
N LEU A 55 9.28 -8.39 -19.62
CA LEU A 55 10.23 -8.63 -18.52
C LEU A 55 11.04 -7.37 -18.16
N ASP A 56 11.48 -6.62 -19.16
CA ASP A 56 12.28 -5.39 -18.93
C ASP A 56 11.47 -4.31 -18.21
N GLN A 57 10.19 -4.15 -18.56
CA GLN A 57 9.30 -3.20 -17.90
C GLN A 57 8.98 -3.65 -16.46
N GLN A 58 8.76 -4.94 -16.24
CA GLN A 58 8.56 -5.49 -14.88
C GLN A 58 9.80 -5.25 -14.00
N ASN A 59 10.99 -5.48 -14.55
CA ASN A 59 12.25 -5.21 -13.85
C ASN A 59 12.42 -3.71 -13.52
N ALA A 60 12.02 -2.82 -14.44
CA ALA A 60 12.04 -1.38 -14.20
C ALA A 60 11.09 -0.98 -13.06
N LEU A 61 9.88 -1.55 -12.99
CA LEU A 61 8.94 -1.30 -11.90
C LEU A 61 9.47 -1.81 -10.56
N ILE A 62 10.04 -3.02 -10.52
CA ILE A 62 10.65 -3.58 -9.30
C ILE A 62 11.80 -2.68 -8.82
N LYS A 63 12.66 -2.22 -9.73
CA LYS A 63 13.76 -1.32 -9.40
C LYS A 63 13.24 0.00 -8.81
N ALA A 64 12.28 0.65 -9.47
CA ALA A 64 11.68 1.90 -8.99
C ALA A 64 11.01 1.73 -7.62
N ARG A 65 10.32 0.60 -7.39
CA ARG A 65 9.72 0.27 -6.09
C ARG A 65 10.78 0.14 -4.99
N ASN A 66 11.89 -0.53 -5.28
CA ASN A 66 12.98 -0.69 -4.32
C ASN A 66 13.66 0.65 -4.00
N GLU A 67 13.86 1.51 -5.00
CA GLU A 67 14.39 2.87 -4.78
C GLU A 67 13.50 3.67 -3.82
N VAL A 68 12.17 3.60 -3.96
CA VAL A 68 11.24 4.27 -3.03
C VAL A 68 11.33 3.69 -1.61
N LEU A 69 11.51 2.37 -1.47
CA LEU A 69 11.66 1.72 -0.16
C LEU A 69 12.96 2.14 0.52
N ASP A 70 14.05 2.19 -0.25
CA ASP A 70 15.37 2.62 0.23
C ASP A 70 15.34 4.09 0.65
N ASP A 71 14.72 4.97 -0.15
CA ASP A 71 14.55 6.39 0.18
C ASP A 71 13.71 6.60 1.46
N LEU A 72 12.63 5.83 1.60
CA LEU A 72 11.77 5.91 2.79
C LEU A 72 12.51 5.39 4.05
N HIS A 73 13.28 4.32 3.92
CA HIS A 73 14.13 3.80 4.97
C HIS A 73 15.19 4.83 5.40
N GLN A 74 15.91 5.41 4.43
CA GLN A 74 16.90 6.44 4.67
C GLN A 74 16.29 7.66 5.36
N TYR A 75 15.10 8.09 4.94
CA TYR A 75 14.36 9.17 5.59
C TYR A 75 14.10 8.88 7.07
N TYR A 76 13.72 7.65 7.43
CA TYR A 76 13.50 7.28 8.83
C TYR A 76 14.81 7.32 9.63
N CYS A 77 15.91 6.85 9.05
CA CYS A 77 17.24 6.93 9.67
C CYS A 77 17.66 8.40 9.89
N ASP A 78 17.58 9.23 8.86
CA ASP A 78 18.03 10.64 8.90
C ASP A 78 17.17 11.49 9.86
N SER A 79 15.88 11.16 9.96
CA SER A 79 14.94 11.89 10.82
C SER A 79 14.90 11.37 12.27
N ASN A 80 15.72 10.36 12.61
CA ASN A 80 15.70 9.67 13.90
C ASN A 80 14.28 9.24 14.32
N ILE A 81 13.51 8.70 13.37
CA ILE A 81 12.18 8.16 13.65
C ILE A 81 12.37 6.90 14.51
N GLU A 82 11.81 6.93 15.72
CA GLU A 82 11.77 5.77 16.61
C GLU A 82 11.12 4.58 15.89
N ASP A 83 11.75 3.42 15.96
CA ASP A 83 11.29 2.19 15.33
C ASP A 83 11.04 2.31 13.81
N GLY A 84 11.85 3.12 13.11
CA GLY A 84 11.73 3.35 11.66
C GLY A 84 11.63 2.08 10.80
N GLU A 85 12.39 1.04 11.13
CA GLU A 85 12.32 -0.27 10.43
C GLU A 85 10.98 -0.97 10.64
N ILE A 86 10.46 -0.98 11.87
CA ILE A 86 9.15 -1.56 12.20
C ILE A 86 8.05 -0.75 11.50
N ARG A 87 8.19 0.57 11.47
CA ARG A 87 7.27 1.47 10.80
C ARG A 87 7.23 1.22 9.28
N LEU A 88 8.39 1.02 8.66
CA LEU A 88 8.50 0.63 7.25
C LEU A 88 7.81 -0.71 6.99
N GLY A 89 8.09 -1.72 7.83
CA GLY A 89 7.45 -3.03 7.73
C GLY A 89 5.93 -2.94 7.83
N ASN A 90 5.41 -2.18 8.80
CA ASN A 90 3.98 -1.95 8.96
C ASN A 90 3.35 -1.30 7.72
N LEU A 91 4.04 -0.35 7.07
CA LEU A 91 3.56 0.26 5.83
C LEU A 91 3.51 -0.75 4.68
N ILE A 92 4.53 -1.60 4.54
CA ILE A 92 4.57 -2.65 3.50
C ILE A 92 3.43 -3.66 3.69
N LEU A 93 3.07 -3.99 4.94
CA LEU A 93 1.96 -4.89 5.26
C LEU A 93 0.58 -4.36 4.83
N LEU A 94 0.45 -3.06 4.57
CA LEU A 94 -0.80 -2.48 4.06
C LEU A 94 -0.96 -2.64 2.55
N VAL A 95 0.12 -2.91 1.81
CA VAL A 95 0.09 -3.00 0.34
C VAL A 95 -0.89 -4.07 -0.17
N PRO A 96 -0.92 -5.31 0.37
CA PRO A 96 -1.87 -6.34 -0.07
C PRO A 96 -3.34 -6.02 0.23
N ALA A 97 -3.64 -5.03 1.07
CA ALA A 97 -5.02 -4.60 1.29
C ALA A 97 -5.54 -3.69 0.15
N VAL A 98 -4.66 -3.24 -0.75
CA VAL A 98 -4.97 -2.35 -1.89
C VAL A 98 -4.88 -3.09 -3.24
N LEU A 99 -3.98 -4.07 -3.35
CA LEU A 99 -3.78 -4.90 -4.54
C LEU A 99 -4.78 -6.06 -4.59
#